data_AF-A0A7W0FGN2-F1
#
_entry.id   AF-A0A7W0FGN2-F1
#
_cell.length_a   1.000
_cell.length_b   1.000
_cell.length_c   1.000
_cell.angle_alpha   90.00
_cell.angle_beta   90.00
_cell.angle_gamma   90.00
#
_symmetry.space_group_name_H-M   'P 1'
#
loop_
_entity.id
_entity.type
_entity.pdbx_description
1 polymer ?
#
loop_
_entity_poly.entity_id
_entity_poly.type
_entity_poly.pdbx_seq_one_letter_code
_entity_poly.pdbx_strand_id
1 'polypeptide(L)'
;MGENMVFVELLLPISTFAIIYSHDRPKRQPIFVFGLILFGLSVGVIGYSIYDNFLQNLKVGNNNLFEMGGTFALAILTGTALLITVWSGFEQRVYFRKSVTPYIAFKSTYKTNDQNGIKICNSGLGPAVIKSIFIKHSGVEYKGADNDERWKKFVADLDKRFPDSVNTMLLLENSVISPKEEDDDLVFCEQNMCESCAKKLIDFLTKIEIEIHFSDIYGREQPTSNFNGKFFFNSTDVKQPEKKSTDLNNTIPSV
;
A
#
# COMPACT_ATOMS: atom_id res chain seq x y z
N MET A 1 44.59 18.82 -23.60
CA MET A 1 44.31 18.15 -22.31
C MET A 1 43.71 19.08 -21.25
N GLY A 2 44.11 20.37 -21.17
CA GLY A 2 43.61 21.29 -20.14
C GLY A 2 42.08 21.48 -20.10
N GLU A 3 41.40 21.60 -21.23
CA GLU A 3 39.94 21.88 -21.25
C GLU A 3 39.07 20.71 -20.76
N ASN A 4 39.46 19.46 -21.03
CA ASN A 4 38.72 18.28 -20.56
C ASN A 4 38.83 18.10 -19.03
N MET A 5 39.93 18.57 -18.43
CA MET A 5 40.19 18.45 -17.00
C MET A 5 39.28 19.39 -16.19
N VAL A 6 39.09 20.63 -16.69
CA VAL A 6 38.16 21.61 -16.12
C VAL A 6 36.71 21.09 -16.11
N PHE A 7 36.33 20.35 -17.15
CA PHE A 7 34.97 19.80 -17.26
C PHE A 7 34.71 18.69 -16.21
N VAL A 8 35.70 17.85 -15.92
CA VAL A 8 35.62 16.79 -14.89
C VAL A 8 35.60 17.37 -13.48
N GLU A 9 36.42 18.41 -13.22
CA GLU A 9 36.45 19.09 -11.93
C GLU A 9 35.13 19.77 -11.57
N LEU A 10 34.33 20.18 -12.57
CA LEU A 10 33.01 20.74 -12.34
C LEU A 10 31.92 19.67 -12.19
N LEU A 11 31.98 18.60 -12.98
CA LEU A 11 30.95 17.56 -13.03
C LEU A 11 30.90 16.68 -11.77
N LEU A 12 32.05 16.36 -11.17
CA LEU A 12 32.13 15.56 -9.95
C LEU A 12 31.43 16.21 -8.74
N PRO A 13 31.72 17.47 -8.37
CA PRO A 13 31.04 18.12 -7.25
C PRO A 13 29.56 18.37 -7.55
N ILE A 14 29.18 18.71 -8.79
CA ILE A 14 27.77 18.90 -9.17
C ILE A 14 26.98 17.59 -9.04
N SER A 15 27.53 16.47 -9.55
CA SER A 15 26.89 15.15 -9.44
C SER A 15 26.82 14.67 -7.99
N THR A 16 27.89 14.82 -7.23
CA THR A 16 27.92 14.48 -5.79
C THR A 16 26.91 15.31 -5.01
N PHE A 17 26.83 16.62 -5.26
CA PHE A 17 25.86 17.50 -4.63
C PHE A 17 24.42 17.11 -5.02
N ALA A 18 24.17 16.78 -6.30
CA ALA A 18 22.85 16.34 -6.75
C ALA A 18 22.42 15.02 -6.07
N ILE A 19 23.34 14.07 -5.90
CA ILE A 19 23.10 12.79 -5.19
C ILE A 19 22.79 13.05 -3.71
N ILE A 20 23.61 13.84 -3.02
CA ILE A 20 23.41 14.16 -1.59
C ILE A 20 22.10 14.92 -1.38
N TYR A 21 21.81 15.92 -2.21
CA TYR A 21 20.63 16.76 -2.10
C TYR A 21 19.31 16.02 -2.38
N SER A 22 19.37 14.92 -3.14
CA SER A 22 18.21 14.12 -3.50
C SER A 22 17.99 12.91 -2.59
N HIS A 23 18.98 12.51 -1.80
CA HIS A 23 18.94 11.33 -0.93
C HIS A 23 17.75 11.33 0.05
N ASP A 24 17.44 12.47 0.67
CA ASP A 24 16.44 12.54 1.74
C ASP A 24 15.01 12.87 1.27
N ARG A 25 14.76 13.01 -0.05
CA ARG A 25 13.44 13.43 -0.54
C ARG A 25 12.89 12.52 -1.62
N PRO A 26 11.83 11.73 -1.34
CA PRO A 26 11.25 10.80 -2.31
C PRO A 26 10.70 11.48 -3.57
N LYS A 27 10.32 12.77 -3.50
CA LYS A 27 9.88 13.55 -4.68
C LYS A 27 11.01 13.94 -5.64
N ARG A 28 12.28 13.64 -5.34
CA ARG A 28 13.46 14.08 -6.12
C ARG A 28 14.21 12.94 -6.81
N GLN A 29 13.57 11.79 -6.99
CA GLN A 29 14.11 10.66 -7.76
C GLN A 29 14.70 11.03 -9.14
N PRO A 30 14.12 11.92 -9.97
CA PRO A 30 14.74 12.27 -11.25
C PRO A 30 16.09 13.01 -11.08
N ILE A 31 16.28 13.78 -10.01
CA ILE A 31 17.54 14.49 -9.71
C ILE A 31 18.61 13.48 -9.26
N PHE A 32 18.21 12.45 -8.51
CA PHE A 32 19.11 11.37 -8.11
C PHE A 32 19.60 10.58 -9.34
N VAL A 33 18.69 10.20 -10.25
CA VAL A 33 19.04 9.50 -11.49
C VAL A 33 19.94 10.35 -12.38
N PHE A 34 19.65 11.65 -12.51
CA PHE A 34 20.51 12.58 -13.24
C PHE A 34 21.90 12.69 -12.60
N GLY A 35 21.98 12.77 -11.27
CA GLY A 35 23.23 12.74 -10.53
C GLY A 35 24.05 11.48 -10.79
N LEU A 36 23.40 10.31 -10.83
CA LEU A 36 24.05 9.03 -11.18
C LEU A 36 24.59 9.00 -12.61
N ILE A 37 23.84 9.53 -13.58
CA ILE A 37 24.28 9.59 -14.97
C ILE A 37 25.52 10.49 -15.10
N LEU A 38 25.47 11.69 -14.50
CA LEU A 38 26.62 12.61 -14.50
C LEU A 38 27.83 12.02 -13.79
N PHE A 39 27.60 11.28 -12.70
CA PHE A 39 28.65 10.57 -11.98
C PHE A 39 29.29 9.49 -12.87
N GLY A 40 28.48 8.65 -13.53
CA GLY A 40 28.96 7.63 -14.47
C GLY A 40 29.74 8.20 -15.65
N LEU A 41 29.30 9.34 -16.22
CA LEU A 41 30.03 10.05 -17.27
C LEU A 41 31.38 10.58 -16.76
N SER A 42 31.41 11.14 -15.54
CA SER A 42 32.65 11.62 -14.92
C SER A 42 33.65 10.49 -14.72
N VAL A 43 33.18 9.35 -14.19
CA VAL A 43 33.95 8.11 -14.05
C VAL A 43 34.48 7.62 -15.41
N GLY A 44 33.65 7.64 -16.46
CA GLY A 44 34.05 7.24 -17.81
C GLY A 44 35.16 8.12 -18.39
N VAL A 45 35.06 9.44 -18.23
CA VAL A 45 36.10 10.39 -18.68
C VAL A 45 37.42 10.20 -17.91
N ILE A 46 37.34 9.98 -16.60
CA ILE A 46 38.51 9.70 -15.76
C ILE A 46 39.16 8.38 -16.19
N GLY A 47 38.37 7.31 -16.36
CA GLY A 47 38.85 6.01 -16.82
C GLY A 47 39.52 6.07 -18.20
N TYR A 48 38.93 6.81 -19.15
CA TYR A 48 39.52 7.04 -20.46
C TYR A 48 40.85 7.80 -20.38
N SER A 49 40.92 8.84 -19.54
CA SER A 49 42.14 9.63 -19.35
C SER A 49 43.28 8.81 -18.73
N ILE A 50 42.94 7.94 -17.78
CA ILE A 50 43.84 6.93 -17.19
C ILE A 50 44.37 5.99 -18.28
N TYR A 51 43.48 5.45 -19.11
CA TYR A 51 43.84 4.51 -20.16
C TYR A 51 44.74 5.15 -21.22
N ASP A 52 44.43 6.38 -21.66
CA ASP A 52 45.23 7.11 -22.64
C ASP A 52 46.63 7.43 -22.10
N ASN A 53 46.74 7.91 -20.84
CA ASN A 53 48.04 8.12 -20.19
C ASN A 53 48.85 6.83 -20.06
N PHE A 54 48.20 5.71 -19.72
CA PHE A 54 48.86 4.41 -19.65
C PHE A 54 49.42 3.97 -21.01
N LEU A 55 48.62 4.10 -22.08
CA LEU A 55 49.08 3.79 -23.44
C LEU A 55 50.23 4.70 -23.90
N GLN A 56 50.19 5.99 -23.55
CA GLN A 56 51.27 6.92 -23.86
C GLN A 56 52.56 6.55 -23.12
N ASN A 57 52.47 6.20 -21.83
CA ASN A 57 53.63 5.77 -21.05
C ASN A 57 54.24 4.45 -21.54
N LEU A 58 53.41 3.49 -22.00
CA LEU A 58 53.89 2.28 -22.66
C LEU A 58 54.63 2.56 -23.98
N LYS A 59 54.18 3.55 -24.75
CA LYS A 59 54.80 3.93 -26.04
C LYS A 59 56.12 4.69 -25.86
N VAL A 60 56.23 5.53 -24.83
CA VAL A 60 57.40 6.41 -24.63
C VAL A 60 58.49 5.72 -23.79
N GLY A 61 58.20 4.58 -23.14
CA GLY A 61 59.17 3.88 -22.28
C GLY A 61 59.56 4.72 -21.07
N ASN A 62 58.64 5.55 -20.58
CA ASN A 62 58.87 6.48 -19.49
C ASN A 62 58.47 5.84 -18.15
N ASN A 63 59.42 5.72 -17.22
CA ASN A 63 59.26 4.99 -15.96
C ASN A 63 58.89 5.91 -14.78
N ASN A 64 58.20 7.03 -15.03
CA ASN A 64 57.86 7.99 -13.98
C ASN A 64 56.82 7.38 -13.02
N LEU A 65 57.33 6.75 -11.95
CA LEU A 65 56.58 6.06 -10.90
C LEU A 65 55.42 6.90 -10.33
N PHE A 66 55.59 8.22 -10.30
CA PHE A 66 54.60 9.17 -9.78
C PHE A 66 53.33 9.25 -10.64
N GLU A 67 53.45 9.18 -11.98
CA GLU A 67 52.30 9.19 -12.89
C GLU A 67 51.53 7.86 -12.87
N MET A 68 52.25 6.73 -12.75
CA MET A 68 51.61 5.43 -12.51
C MET A 68 50.86 5.42 -11.17
N GLY A 69 51.43 6.01 -10.12
CA GLY A 69 50.81 6.10 -8.80
C GLY A 69 49.48 6.87 -8.81
N GLY A 70 49.43 8.03 -9.46
CA GLY A 70 48.19 8.82 -9.58
C GLY A 70 47.08 8.11 -10.34
N THR A 71 47.46 7.40 -11.41
CA THR A 71 46.54 6.59 -12.24
C THR A 71 45.93 5.44 -11.45
N PHE A 72 46.74 4.73 -10.66
CA PHE A 72 46.26 3.67 -9.75
C PHE A 72 45.33 4.22 -8.66
N ALA A 73 45.66 5.36 -8.07
CA ALA A 73 44.82 5.98 -7.03
C ALA A 73 43.43 6.36 -7.56
N LEU A 74 43.36 6.95 -8.76
CA LEU A 74 42.09 7.29 -9.40
C LEU A 74 41.26 6.05 -9.75
N ALA A 75 41.89 4.97 -10.22
CA ALA A 75 41.21 3.71 -10.50
C ALA A 75 40.57 3.12 -9.22
N ILE A 76 41.29 3.16 -8.09
CA ILE A 76 40.77 2.71 -6.79
C ILE A 76 39.59 3.59 -6.33
N LEU A 77 39.73 4.91 -6.39
CA LEU A 77 38.64 5.85 -6.02
C LEU A 77 37.39 5.65 -6.87
N THR A 78 37.59 5.44 -8.18
CA THR A 78 36.50 5.22 -9.12
C THR A 78 35.80 3.89 -8.86
N GLY A 79 36.57 2.82 -8.63
CA GLY A 79 36.04 1.50 -8.31
C GLY A 79 35.26 1.49 -7.00
N THR A 80 35.78 2.13 -5.94
CA THR A 80 35.08 2.22 -4.66
C THR A 80 33.81 3.03 -4.76
N ALA A 81 33.81 4.14 -5.49
CA ALA A 81 32.61 4.95 -5.67
C ALA A 81 31.51 4.19 -6.45
N LEU A 82 31.88 3.42 -7.48
CA LEU A 82 30.92 2.57 -8.20
C LEU A 82 30.31 1.49 -7.29
N LEU A 83 31.12 0.85 -6.44
CA LEU A 83 30.63 -0.12 -5.46
C LEU A 83 29.64 0.51 -4.46
N ILE A 84 29.95 1.71 -3.95
CA ILE A 84 29.07 2.46 -3.04
C ILE A 84 27.75 2.81 -3.74
N THR A 85 27.80 3.24 -5.00
CA THR A 85 26.60 3.54 -5.80
C THR A 85 25.72 2.33 -6.01
N VAL A 86 26.29 1.17 -6.35
CA VAL A 86 25.53 -0.07 -6.51
C VAL A 86 24.88 -0.46 -5.18
N TRP A 87 25.65 -0.42 -4.09
CA TRP A 87 25.17 -0.73 -2.75
C TRP A 87 24.00 0.19 -2.33
N SER A 88 24.14 1.51 -2.51
CA SER A 88 23.10 2.47 -2.14
C SER A 88 21.82 2.29 -2.96
N GLY A 89 21.93 1.94 -4.24
CA GLY A 89 20.79 1.58 -5.07
C GLY A 89 20.05 0.34 -4.58
N PHE A 90 20.77 -0.67 -4.07
CA PHE A 90 20.17 -1.85 -3.45
C PHE A 90 19.42 -1.50 -2.17
N GLU A 91 20.05 -0.77 -1.25
CA GLU A 91 19.42 -0.30 -0.01
C GLU A 91 18.16 0.51 -0.30
N GLN A 92 18.23 1.47 -1.23
CA GLN A 92 17.09 2.32 -1.57
C GLN A 92 15.88 1.53 -2.06
N ARG A 93 16.09 0.46 -2.84
CA ARG A 93 15.01 -0.45 -3.26
C ARG A 93 14.39 -1.18 -2.08
N VAL A 94 15.19 -1.62 -1.12
CA VAL A 94 14.70 -2.26 0.10
C VAL A 94 13.88 -1.27 0.93
N TYR A 95 14.36 -0.03 1.07
CA TYR A 95 13.63 1.03 1.78
C TYR A 95 12.31 1.38 1.10
N PHE A 96 12.27 1.56 -0.22
CA PHE A 96 11.01 1.84 -0.93
C PHE A 96 10.01 0.69 -0.81
N ARG A 97 10.47 -0.56 -0.79
CA ARG A 97 9.58 -1.70 -0.52
C ARG A 97 9.04 -1.67 0.91
N LYS A 98 9.84 -1.27 1.90
CA LYS A 98 9.40 -1.17 3.30
C LYS A 98 8.50 0.05 3.56
N SER A 99 8.61 1.13 2.78
CA SER A 99 7.77 2.32 2.96
C SER A 99 6.37 2.20 2.36
N VAL A 100 6.12 1.14 1.58
CA VAL A 100 4.85 0.88 0.89
C VAL A 100 4.21 -0.38 1.48
N THR A 101 4.15 -0.44 2.81
CA THR A 101 3.49 -1.55 3.53
C THR A 101 1.99 -1.30 3.62
N PRO A 102 1.14 -2.21 3.13
CA PRO A 102 -0.29 -2.15 3.38
C PRO A 102 -0.60 -2.50 4.82
N TYR A 103 -1.73 -2.00 5.31
CA TYR A 103 -2.25 -2.33 6.64
C TYR A 103 -3.77 -2.32 6.58
N ILE A 104 -4.36 -3.51 6.62
CA ILE A 104 -5.81 -3.67 6.60
C ILE A 104 -6.35 -3.50 8.01
N ALA A 105 -7.23 -2.52 8.18
CA ALA A 105 -7.94 -2.27 9.42
C ALA A 105 -9.46 -2.36 9.19
N PHE A 106 -10.17 -2.79 10.21
CA PHE A 106 -11.62 -2.83 10.21
C PHE A 106 -12.14 -1.60 10.94
N LYS A 107 -13.08 -0.90 10.30
CA LYS A 107 -13.83 0.19 10.93
C LYS A 107 -15.28 -0.23 11.02
N SER A 108 -15.78 -0.39 12.25
CA SER A 108 -17.22 -0.35 12.48
C SER A 108 -17.64 1.11 12.40
N THR A 109 -18.39 1.46 11.36
CA THR A 109 -18.85 2.85 11.21
C THR A 109 -20.30 2.92 11.65
N TYR A 110 -20.56 3.87 12.55
CA TYR A 110 -21.90 4.33 12.90
C TYR A 110 -21.99 5.76 12.38
N LYS A 111 -22.68 5.96 11.26
CA LYS A 111 -22.98 7.32 10.80
C LYS A 111 -24.47 7.50 10.65
N THR A 112 -24.90 8.67 11.10
CA THR A 112 -26.23 9.28 11.14
C THR A 112 -26.95 9.37 9.77
N ASN A 113 -26.37 8.80 8.70
CA ASN A 113 -26.92 8.75 7.35
C ASN A 113 -27.25 7.30 6.91
N ASP A 114 -27.85 6.52 7.80
CA ASP A 114 -28.65 5.29 7.54
C ASP A 114 -27.97 3.94 7.22
N GLN A 115 -26.66 3.77 7.44
CA GLN A 115 -26.03 2.46 7.19
C GLN A 115 -25.03 2.06 8.28
N ASN A 116 -25.41 1.04 9.06
CA ASN A 116 -24.51 0.36 9.98
C ASN A 116 -23.72 -0.67 9.21
N GLY A 117 -22.43 -0.83 9.48
CA GLY A 117 -21.64 -1.78 8.71
C GLY A 117 -20.23 -2.04 9.22
N ILE A 118 -19.64 -3.09 8.66
CA ILE A 118 -18.21 -3.37 8.77
C ILE A 118 -17.59 -2.87 7.48
N LYS A 119 -16.70 -1.87 7.59
CA LYS A 119 -15.88 -1.40 6.48
C LYS A 119 -14.48 -1.97 6.63
N ILE A 120 -13.92 -2.45 5.52
CA ILE A 120 -12.52 -2.81 5.45
C ILE A 120 -11.81 -1.62 4.83
N CYS A 121 -10.72 -1.18 5.47
CA CYS A 121 -9.94 -0.06 4.98
C CYS A 121 -8.46 -0.38 4.97
N ASN A 122 -7.77 0.05 3.93
CA ASN A 122 -6.32 -0.01 3.89
C ASN A 122 -5.76 1.28 4.49
N SER A 123 -5.46 1.21 5.79
CA SER A 123 -4.80 2.28 6.54
C SER A 123 -3.28 2.31 6.34
N GLY A 124 -2.73 1.42 5.50
CA GLY A 124 -1.33 1.41 5.13
C GLY A 124 -0.96 2.43 4.07
N LEU A 125 0.34 2.50 3.76
CA LEU A 125 0.87 3.38 2.70
C LEU A 125 0.88 2.71 1.33
N GLY A 126 0.87 1.37 1.29
CA GLY A 126 0.90 0.58 0.07
C GLY A 126 -0.44 -0.08 -0.27
N PRO A 127 -0.65 -0.48 -1.53
CA PRO A 127 -1.84 -1.24 -1.91
C PRO A 127 -1.81 -2.63 -1.27
N ALA A 128 -2.98 -3.11 -0.84
CA ALA A 128 -3.15 -4.44 -0.29
C ALA A 128 -3.76 -5.34 -1.36
N VAL A 129 -3.12 -6.47 -1.64
CA VAL A 129 -3.66 -7.50 -2.54
C VAL A 129 -4.27 -8.60 -1.70
N ILE A 130 -5.59 -8.79 -1.79
CA ILE A 130 -6.31 -9.78 -1.00
C ILE A 130 -6.01 -11.18 -1.53
N LYS A 131 -5.60 -12.09 -0.64
CA LYS A 131 -5.31 -13.49 -0.98
C LYS A 131 -6.43 -14.40 -0.55
N SER A 132 -6.86 -14.32 0.70
CA SER A 132 -7.95 -15.14 1.18
C SER A 132 -8.69 -14.46 2.31
N ILE A 133 -9.98 -14.73 2.38
CA ILE A 133 -10.88 -14.27 3.43
C ILE A 133 -11.48 -15.51 4.09
N PHE A 134 -11.31 -15.59 5.39
CA PHE A 134 -11.89 -16.63 6.23
C PHE A 134 -12.90 -15.98 7.17
N ILE A 135 -14.10 -16.57 7.20
CA ILE A 135 -15.19 -16.07 8.02
C ILE A 135 -15.55 -17.18 9.01
N LYS A 136 -15.58 -16.83 10.29
CA LYS A 136 -16.06 -17.69 11.36
C LYS A 136 -17.24 -17.02 12.04
N HIS A 137 -18.23 -17.80 12.41
CA HIS A 137 -19.32 -17.34 13.26
C HIS A 137 -19.47 -18.30 14.43
N SER A 138 -19.38 -17.77 15.65
CA SER A 138 -19.43 -18.57 16.89
C SER A 138 -18.41 -19.73 16.89
N GLY A 139 -17.21 -19.49 16.35
CA GLY A 139 -16.14 -20.49 16.25
C GLY A 139 -16.29 -21.50 15.09
N VAL A 140 -17.37 -21.45 14.32
CA VAL A 140 -17.58 -22.33 13.15
C VAL A 140 -17.18 -21.58 11.88
N GLU A 141 -16.23 -22.14 11.14
CA GLU A 141 -15.74 -21.58 9.88
C GLU A 141 -16.63 -21.94 8.69
N TYR A 142 -16.94 -20.95 7.85
CA TYR A 142 -17.58 -21.18 6.56
C TYR A 142 -16.56 -21.73 5.56
N LYS A 143 -16.70 -23.01 5.20
CA LYS A 143 -15.79 -23.70 4.26
C LYS A 143 -16.19 -23.48 2.80
N GLY A 144 -15.21 -23.36 1.92
CA GLY A 144 -15.38 -23.23 0.47
C GLY A 144 -14.04 -23.32 -0.25
N ALA A 145 -14.07 -23.64 -1.54
CA ALA A 145 -12.88 -23.75 -2.39
C ALA A 145 -12.18 -22.40 -2.57
N ASP A 146 -12.95 -21.32 -2.69
CA ASP A 146 -12.49 -19.94 -2.88
C ASP A 146 -13.22 -18.96 -1.94
N ASN A 147 -12.86 -17.68 -2.02
CA ASN A 147 -13.50 -16.62 -1.23
C ASN A 147 -14.99 -16.45 -1.57
N ASP A 148 -15.36 -16.62 -2.84
CA ASP A 148 -16.74 -16.44 -3.32
C ASP A 148 -17.68 -17.50 -2.71
N GLU A 149 -17.29 -18.77 -2.71
CA GLU A 149 -18.08 -19.85 -2.12
C GLU A 149 -18.21 -19.70 -0.61
N ARG A 150 -17.13 -19.31 0.09
CA ARG A 150 -17.15 -19.02 1.53
C ARG A 150 -18.10 -17.87 1.85
N TRP A 151 -18.00 -16.77 1.09
CA TRP A 151 -18.83 -15.59 1.28
C TRP A 151 -20.30 -15.87 0.98
N LYS A 152 -20.61 -16.57 -0.13
CA LYS A 152 -21.99 -16.97 -0.47
C LYS A 152 -22.64 -17.81 0.63
N LYS A 153 -21.91 -18.73 1.26
CA LYS A 153 -22.42 -19.52 2.38
C LYS A 153 -22.70 -18.67 3.61
N PHE A 154 -21.82 -17.72 3.91
CA PHE A 154 -22.02 -16.75 4.98
C PHE A 154 -23.25 -15.87 4.72
N VAL A 155 -23.35 -15.26 3.54
CA VAL A 155 -24.50 -14.44 3.13
C VAL A 155 -25.79 -15.24 3.17
N ALA A 156 -25.79 -16.49 2.72
CA ALA A 156 -26.97 -17.36 2.79
C ALA A 156 -27.40 -17.72 4.22
N ASP A 157 -26.47 -17.87 5.18
CA ASP A 157 -26.84 -18.03 6.61
C ASP A 157 -27.38 -16.73 7.19
N LEU A 158 -26.83 -15.60 6.73
CA LEU A 158 -27.21 -14.27 7.18
C LEU A 158 -28.61 -13.89 6.68
N ASP A 159 -28.91 -14.09 5.41
CA ASP A 159 -30.20 -13.83 4.77
C ASP A 159 -31.33 -14.69 5.37
N LYS A 160 -31.03 -15.96 5.73
CA LYS A 160 -31.98 -16.82 6.46
C LYS A 160 -32.38 -16.25 7.83
N ARG A 161 -31.48 -15.52 8.50
CA ARG A 161 -31.70 -14.97 9.84
C ARG A 161 -32.26 -13.54 9.79
N PHE A 162 -31.85 -12.77 8.79
CA PHE A 162 -32.13 -11.34 8.64
C PHE A 162 -32.49 -11.01 7.18
N PRO A 163 -33.63 -11.51 6.67
CA PRO A 163 -34.05 -11.26 5.30
C PRO A 163 -34.25 -9.76 5.04
N ASP A 164 -33.94 -9.32 3.81
CA ASP A 164 -34.12 -7.95 3.30
C ASP A 164 -33.43 -6.82 4.10
N SER A 165 -32.54 -7.20 5.03
CA SER A 165 -31.97 -6.30 6.02
C SER A 165 -30.49 -6.01 5.77
N VAL A 166 -29.86 -6.74 4.85
CA VAL A 166 -28.40 -6.80 4.72
C VAL A 166 -28.02 -6.70 3.25
N ASN A 167 -27.12 -5.76 2.97
CA ASN A 167 -26.43 -5.64 1.70
C ASN A 167 -24.96 -5.99 1.91
N THR A 168 -24.44 -6.89 1.08
CA THR A 168 -23.06 -7.36 1.22
C THR A 168 -22.32 -7.13 -0.07
N MET A 169 -21.14 -6.53 0.01
CA MET A 169 -20.23 -6.47 -1.12
C MET A 169 -19.18 -7.57 -0.98
N LEU A 170 -18.93 -8.28 -2.07
CA LEU A 170 -17.95 -9.37 -2.09
C LEU A 170 -16.56 -8.81 -2.40
N LEU A 171 -15.64 -8.92 -1.44
CA LEU A 171 -14.21 -8.82 -1.74
C LEU A 171 -13.74 -10.08 -2.47
N LEU A 172 -13.42 -9.90 -3.74
CA LEU A 172 -12.90 -10.96 -4.60
C LEU A 172 -11.46 -11.32 -4.23
N GLU A 173 -11.10 -12.57 -4.48
CA GLU A 173 -9.70 -12.99 -4.44
C GLU A 173 -8.86 -12.20 -5.46
N ASN A 174 -7.65 -11.81 -5.06
CA ASN A 174 -6.74 -10.95 -5.81
C ASN A 174 -7.26 -9.53 -6.11
N SER A 175 -8.32 -9.08 -5.43
CA SER A 175 -8.69 -7.67 -5.43
C SER A 175 -7.58 -6.81 -4.81
N VAL A 176 -7.53 -5.55 -5.23
CA VAL A 176 -6.56 -4.57 -4.73
C VAL A 176 -7.31 -3.48 -3.98
N ILE A 177 -6.97 -3.28 -2.71
CA ILE A 177 -7.48 -2.16 -1.90
C ILE A 177 -6.39 -1.08 -1.88
N SER A 178 -6.69 0.08 -2.47
CA SER A 178 -5.75 1.20 -2.55
C SER A 178 -5.54 1.85 -1.18
N PRO A 179 -4.42 2.55 -0.95
CA PRO A 179 -4.21 3.29 0.29
C PRO A 179 -5.34 4.29 0.54
N LYS A 180 -5.90 4.28 1.75
CA LYS A 180 -7.04 5.12 2.18
C LYS A 180 -8.36 4.85 1.44
N GLU A 181 -8.42 3.80 0.63
CA GLU A 181 -9.68 3.30 0.11
C GLU A 181 -10.43 2.59 1.24
N GLU A 182 -11.74 2.82 1.27
CA GLU A 182 -12.68 2.18 2.19
C GLU A 182 -13.65 1.39 1.32
N ASP A 183 -13.67 0.07 1.49
CA ASP A 183 -14.66 -0.79 0.85
C ASP A 183 -15.76 -1.13 1.86
N ASP A 184 -16.99 -1.01 1.38
CA ASP A 184 -18.21 -1.25 2.15
C ASP A 184 -18.61 -2.73 2.05
N ASP A 185 -17.86 -3.60 2.72
CA ASP A 185 -18.02 -5.05 2.57
C ASP A 185 -19.28 -5.60 3.22
N LEU A 186 -19.69 -5.03 4.34
CA LEU A 186 -20.90 -5.44 5.04
C LEU A 186 -21.70 -4.21 5.46
N VAL A 187 -22.84 -4.00 4.80
CA VAL A 187 -23.73 -2.86 5.01
C VAL A 187 -25.10 -3.35 5.41
N PHE A 188 -25.60 -2.88 6.54
CA PHE A 188 -26.93 -3.19 7.06
C PHE A 188 -27.87 -2.03 6.79
N CYS A 189 -29.01 -2.34 6.17
CA CYS A 189 -30.06 -1.36 5.91
C CYS A 189 -30.93 -1.21 7.16
N GLU A 190 -30.80 -0.08 7.87
CA GLU A 190 -31.60 0.19 9.07
C GLU A 190 -33.07 0.49 8.78
N GLN A 191 -33.39 0.96 7.57
CA GLN A 191 -34.68 1.59 7.26
C GLN A 191 -35.92 0.71 7.50
N ASN A 192 -35.76 -0.61 7.60
CA ASN A 192 -36.85 -1.57 7.87
C ASN A 192 -36.59 -2.48 9.09
N MET A 193 -35.56 -2.22 9.90
CA MET A 193 -35.17 -3.14 10.97
C MET A 193 -35.88 -2.84 12.28
N CYS A 194 -36.62 -3.83 12.81
CA CYS A 194 -37.26 -3.73 14.11
C CYS A 194 -36.21 -3.72 15.25
N GLU A 195 -36.49 -3.10 16.40
CA GLU A 195 -35.51 -3.02 17.51
C GLU A 195 -35.02 -4.40 18.00
N SER A 196 -35.91 -5.40 18.03
CA SER A 196 -35.54 -6.77 18.39
C SER A 196 -34.71 -7.47 17.31
N CYS A 197 -34.91 -7.11 16.04
CA CYS A 197 -34.13 -7.56 14.89
C CYS A 197 -32.72 -6.96 14.97
N ALA A 198 -32.61 -5.67 15.28
CA ALA A 198 -31.35 -4.99 15.51
C ALA A 198 -30.57 -5.68 16.62
N LYS A 199 -31.15 -5.87 17.82
CA LYS A 199 -30.48 -6.58 18.94
C LYS A 199 -29.95 -7.97 18.54
N LYS A 200 -30.73 -8.77 17.81
CA LYS A 200 -30.27 -10.07 17.30
C LYS A 200 -29.13 -9.95 16.30
N LEU A 201 -29.15 -8.93 15.45
CA LEU A 201 -28.07 -8.68 14.50
C LEU A 201 -26.79 -8.28 15.22
N ILE A 202 -26.88 -7.44 16.27
CA ILE A 202 -25.75 -7.08 17.14
C ILE A 202 -25.14 -8.34 17.76
N ASP A 203 -25.98 -9.19 18.35
CA ASP A 203 -25.54 -10.44 18.97
C ASP A 203 -24.92 -11.42 17.97
N PHE A 204 -25.37 -11.38 16.71
CA PHE A 204 -24.78 -12.17 15.62
C PHE A 204 -23.41 -11.61 15.24
N LEU A 205 -23.34 -10.31 14.96
CA LEU A 205 -22.14 -9.59 14.55
C LEU A 205 -21.00 -9.70 15.57
N THR A 206 -21.32 -9.63 16.87
CA THR A 206 -20.34 -9.78 17.96
C THR A 206 -19.67 -11.15 18.02
N LYS A 207 -20.23 -12.16 17.33
CA LYS A 207 -19.69 -13.52 17.25
C LYS A 207 -19.03 -13.82 15.91
N ILE A 208 -18.95 -12.82 15.03
CA ILE A 208 -18.25 -12.96 13.75
C ILE A 208 -16.77 -12.66 13.95
N GLU A 209 -15.95 -13.52 13.36
CA GLU A 209 -14.53 -13.29 13.17
C GLU A 209 -14.25 -13.31 11.67
N ILE A 210 -13.60 -12.26 11.17
CA ILE A 210 -13.16 -12.16 9.78
C ILE A 210 -11.64 -12.09 9.79
N GLU A 211 -11.01 -13.06 9.14
CA GLU A 211 -9.56 -13.14 8.99
C GLU A 211 -9.22 -12.90 7.52
N ILE A 212 -8.41 -11.88 7.26
CA ILE A 212 -7.99 -11.50 5.91
C ILE A 212 -6.49 -11.73 5.78
N HIS A 213 -6.14 -12.56 4.80
CA HIS A 213 -4.77 -12.76 4.37
C HIS A 213 -4.55 -11.90 3.14
N PHE A 214 -3.49 -11.09 3.18
CA PHE A 214 -3.18 -10.14 2.12
C PHE A 214 -1.67 -10.03 1.95
N SER A 215 -1.27 -9.60 0.76
CA SER A 215 0.13 -9.29 0.44
C SER A 215 0.29 -7.85 0.00
N ASP A 216 1.52 -7.36 0.01
CA ASP A 216 1.86 -6.16 -0.73
C ASP A 216 1.90 -6.43 -2.25
N ILE A 217 2.06 -5.36 -3.04
CA ILE A 217 2.23 -5.44 -4.51
C ILE A 217 3.51 -6.16 -4.95
N TYR A 218 4.43 -6.41 -4.04
CA TYR A 218 5.67 -7.14 -4.30
C TYR A 218 5.55 -8.63 -3.94
N GLY A 219 4.36 -9.09 -3.54
CA GLY A 219 4.08 -10.48 -3.20
C GLY A 219 4.56 -10.91 -1.82
N ARG A 220 4.91 -9.98 -0.92
CA ARG A 220 5.25 -10.32 0.47
C ARG A 220 3.98 -10.41 1.30
N GLU A 221 3.78 -11.58 1.88
CA GLU A 221 2.71 -11.82 2.85
C GLU A 221 2.88 -10.89 4.06
N GLN A 222 1.77 -10.29 4.47
CA GLN A 222 1.70 -9.44 5.64
C GLN A 222 1.07 -10.20 6.82
N PRO A 223 1.27 -9.71 8.06
CA PRO A 223 0.53 -10.24 9.20
C PRO A 223 -0.97 -10.22 8.92
N THR A 224 -1.64 -11.32 9.27
CA THR A 224 -3.08 -11.45 9.04
C THR A 224 -3.84 -10.39 9.83
N SER A 225 -4.85 -9.80 9.19
CA SER A 225 -5.73 -8.86 9.86
C SER A 225 -6.95 -9.61 10.36
N ASN A 226 -7.16 -9.60 11.67
CA ASN A 226 -8.26 -10.27 12.33
C ASN A 226 -9.25 -9.24 12.87
N PHE A 227 -10.47 -9.31 12.38
CA PHE A 227 -11.60 -8.69 13.02
C PHE A 227 -12.18 -9.65 14.04
N ASN A 228 -12.29 -9.21 15.29
CA ASN A 228 -13.09 -9.86 16.32
C ASN A 228 -14.19 -8.89 16.71
N GLY A 229 -15.44 -9.27 16.45
CA GLY A 229 -16.63 -8.43 16.55
C GLY A 229 -16.83 -7.78 17.92
N LYS A 230 -16.18 -6.66 18.17
CA LYS A 230 -16.55 -5.73 19.25
C LYS A 230 -17.34 -4.59 18.63
N PHE A 231 -18.65 -4.77 18.60
CA PHE A 231 -19.57 -3.74 18.18
C PHE A 231 -20.07 -2.97 19.40
N PHE A 232 -20.09 -1.65 19.30
CA PHE A 232 -20.60 -0.76 20.34
C PHE A 232 -21.85 -0.09 19.79
N PHE A 233 -23.02 -0.63 20.14
CA PHE A 233 -24.29 0.01 19.80
C PHE A 233 -24.69 0.93 20.95
N ASN A 234 -24.88 2.21 20.65
CA ASN A 234 -25.47 3.14 21.60
C ASN A 234 -27.00 2.96 21.52
N SER A 235 -27.63 2.49 22.59
CA SER A 235 -29.06 2.17 22.58
C SER A 235 -29.97 3.39 22.41
N THR A 236 -29.42 4.60 22.35
CA THR A 236 -30.16 5.85 22.20
C THR A 236 -30.49 6.19 20.74
N ASP A 237 -29.90 5.49 19.77
CA ASP A 237 -29.96 5.88 18.36
C ASP A 237 -31.00 5.11 17.53
N VAL A 238 -31.68 4.11 18.11
CA VAL A 238 -32.81 3.43 17.46
C VAL A 238 -34.04 4.34 17.53
N LYS A 239 -34.22 5.19 16.52
CA LYS A 239 -35.47 5.93 16.35
C LYS A 239 -36.58 4.94 16.02
N GLN A 240 -37.63 4.93 16.83
CA GLN A 240 -38.85 4.19 16.52
C GLN A 240 -39.36 4.61 15.14
N PRO A 241 -39.76 3.67 14.26
CA PRO A 241 -40.40 4.05 13.01
C PRO A 241 -41.64 4.88 13.34
N GLU A 242 -41.67 6.13 12.85
CA GLU A 242 -42.87 6.96 12.91
C GLU A 242 -44.01 6.17 12.27
N LYS A 243 -45.01 5.80 13.08
CA LYS A 243 -46.28 5.31 12.59
C LYS A 243 -46.84 6.37 11.65
N LYS A 244 -46.75 6.17 10.33
CA LYS A 244 -47.59 6.88 9.38
C LYS A 244 -49.05 6.58 9.76
N SER A 245 -49.72 7.54 10.37
CA SER A 245 -51.17 7.50 10.52
C SER A 245 -51.75 7.58 9.11
N THR A 246 -52.30 6.46 8.65
CA THR A 246 -53.10 6.43 7.44
C THR A 246 -54.45 7.05 7.79
N ASP A 247 -54.54 8.38 7.74
CA ASP A 247 -55.82 9.08 7.81
C ASP A 247 -56.58 8.82 6.51
N LEU A 248 -57.46 7.82 6.54
CA LEU A 248 -58.52 7.63 5.57
C LEU A 248 -59.51 8.79 5.68
N ASN A 249 -59.26 9.87 4.94
CA ASN A 249 -60.29 10.87 4.65
C ASN A 249 -61.24 10.33 3.58
N ASN A 250 -62.32 9.71 4.05
CA ASN A 250 -63.55 9.58 3.29
C ASN A 250 -64.16 10.97 3.09
N THR A 251 -64.24 11.42 1.84
CA THR A 251 -65.12 12.54 1.47
C THR A 251 -66.03 12.07 0.35
N ILE A 252 -67.28 11.78 0.72
CA ILE A 252 -68.39 11.56 -0.20
C ILE A 252 -68.82 12.94 -0.72
N PRO A 253 -68.85 13.19 -2.04
CA PRO A 253 -69.50 14.39 -2.56
C PRO A 253 -71.00 14.15 -2.71
N SER A 254 -71.79 14.98 -2.06
CA SER A 254 -73.21 15.17 -2.33
C SER A 254 -73.39 16.18 -3.48
N VAL A 255 -73.87 15.74 -4.65
CA VAL A 255 -74.91 16.38 -5.48
C VAL A 255 -75.55 15.29 -6.34
#